data_AF-A0ABD1GDJ8-F1
#
_entry.id   AF-A0ABD1GDJ8-F1
#
_cell.length_a   1.000
_cell.length_b   1.000
_cell.length_c   1.000
_cell.angle_alpha   90.00
_cell.angle_beta   90.00
_cell.angle_gamma   90.00
#
_symmetry.space_group_name_H-M   'P 1'
#
loop_
_entity.id
_entity.type
_entity.pdbx_description
1 polymer ?
#
loop_
_entity_poly.entity_id
_entity_poly.type
_entity_poly.pdbx_seq_one_letter_code
_entity_poly.pdbx_strand_id
1 'polypeptide(L)'
;MASMQTAAAALRLRDGRSTCVGPVQFSRGWRRSGCVKMKAADMNTRKIHVTPLREKRSGGGEAEANGGYLLGGFVAEDRFVYRQTFVIRSYETGPDKTATMETLMNLLQETALNHVSSAGVAGNGFGATREMSIRKLIWVVTRIQLQVDVYSSWGDVVEVDTWVDAAGKNGMRRDWIIRDYNTNKIISRATSTWVNMNRETRKVSKIPDEVRKEIQPFYLNKVAITPQNFDTHKIEKLTDQTAHRIHNGLAPRWSDMDANQHVNNVKYFGWLLESVPINVLEDYNMTSMTLEYRRECRQSNLLESLTTIKVNGEDTQMLECTHLLRMEEDKADIVRARSVWQLKQPRHNI
;
A
#
# COMPACT_ATOMS: atom_id res chain seq x y z
N MET A 1 7.24 11.12 5.60
CA MET A 1 7.16 9.82 4.92
C MET A 1 6.12 8.98 5.63
N ALA A 2 5.10 8.53 4.90
CA ALA A 2 3.89 7.88 5.40
C ALA A 2 4.11 6.42 5.83
N SER A 3 3.71 6.11 7.06
CA SER A 3 3.66 4.75 7.62
C SER A 3 2.24 4.23 7.66
N MET A 4 2.06 2.94 7.36
CA MET A 4 0.84 2.16 7.53
C MET A 4 0.92 1.32 8.81
N GLN A 5 0.20 1.66 9.89
CA GLN A 5 0.07 0.99 11.18
C GLN A 5 -1.14 1.47 12.01
N THR A 6 -1.93 0.53 12.52
CA THR A 6 -3.03 0.82 13.45
C THR A 6 -2.53 1.12 14.87
N ALA A 7 -3.14 2.09 15.54
CA ALA A 7 -3.04 2.24 16.98
C ALA A 7 -3.99 1.25 17.68
N ALA A 8 -3.47 0.46 18.63
CA ALA A 8 -4.30 -0.29 19.57
C ALA A 8 -5.07 0.73 20.44
N ALA A 9 -6.37 0.87 20.22
CA ALA A 9 -7.23 1.71 21.03
C ALA A 9 -7.41 1.07 22.41
N ALA A 10 -6.58 1.51 23.38
CA ALA A 10 -6.91 1.35 24.78
C ALA A 10 -8.01 2.37 25.12
N LEU A 11 -9.23 1.90 25.36
CA LEU A 11 -10.31 2.68 25.96
C LEU A 11 -9.84 3.22 27.32
N ARG A 12 -9.40 4.48 27.35
CA ARG A 12 -9.28 5.26 28.58
C ARG A 12 -10.56 6.04 28.76
N LEU A 13 -11.40 5.60 29.70
CA LEU A 13 -12.48 6.41 30.25
C LEU A 13 -11.90 7.35 31.32
N ARG A 14 -11.96 8.65 31.04
CA ARG A 14 -11.90 9.81 31.96
C ARG A 14 -12.85 10.84 31.33
N ASP A 15 -13.80 11.47 31.99
CA ASP A 15 -13.96 11.81 33.40
C ASP A 15 -15.44 11.74 33.81
N GLY A 16 -15.65 11.65 35.13
CA GLY A 16 -16.96 11.65 35.74
C GLY A 16 -17.71 12.97 35.64
N ARG A 17 -19.02 12.86 35.47
CA ARG A 17 -20.01 13.73 36.10
C ARG A 17 -21.22 12.88 36.50
N SER A 18 -21.49 12.92 37.80
CA SER A 18 -22.63 12.36 38.49
C SER A 18 -23.94 12.97 38.00
N THR A 19 -24.90 12.14 37.61
CA THR A 19 -26.33 12.45 37.70
C THR A 19 -27.03 11.21 38.26
N CYS A 20 -27.68 11.39 39.41
CA CYS A 20 -28.44 10.36 40.11
C CYS A 20 -29.80 10.19 39.42
N VAL A 21 -30.13 8.96 39.01
CA VAL A 21 -31.53 8.52 38.81
C VAL A 21 -31.65 7.11 39.40
N GLY A 22 -32.69 6.90 40.20
CA GLY A 22 -32.89 5.77 41.13
C GLY A 22 -33.06 4.36 40.51
N PRO A 23 -33.33 3.35 41.37
CA PRO A 23 -32.98 1.96 41.09
C PRO A 23 -34.06 1.21 40.31
N VAL A 24 -33.62 0.33 39.41
CA VAL A 24 -34.43 -0.79 38.90
C VAL A 24 -33.75 -2.08 39.37
N GLN A 25 -34.37 -2.73 40.34
CA GLN A 25 -34.03 -4.09 40.78
C GLN A 25 -34.63 -5.11 39.81
N PHE A 26 -33.85 -6.10 39.37
CA PHE A 26 -34.30 -7.49 39.24
C PHE A 26 -33.14 -8.48 39.49
N SER A 27 -33.14 -8.96 40.73
CA SER A 27 -32.80 -10.27 41.31
C SER A 27 -32.05 -11.40 40.55
N ARG A 28 -31.09 -11.99 41.30
CA ARG A 28 -30.55 -13.40 41.34
C ARG A 28 -29.53 -13.76 40.23
N GLY A 29 -28.29 -14.20 40.48
CA GLY A 29 -27.57 -14.83 41.60
C GLY A 29 -26.85 -16.08 41.04
N TRP A 30 -25.52 -16.27 41.05
CA TRP A 30 -24.70 -16.69 42.20
C TRP A 30 -23.18 -16.71 41.87
N ARG A 31 -22.37 -16.28 42.87
CA ARG A 31 -21.01 -16.67 43.36
C ARG A 31 -19.87 -16.91 42.34
N ARG A 32 -18.74 -16.17 42.33
CA ARG A 32 -17.65 -15.85 43.31
C ARG A 32 -16.36 -16.68 43.09
N SER A 33 -15.27 -15.93 42.98
CA SER A 33 -13.88 -16.15 43.43
C SER A 33 -12.93 -17.11 42.68
N GLY A 34 -11.82 -16.52 42.21
CA GLY A 34 -10.58 -17.21 41.85
C GLY A 34 -9.50 -16.21 41.41
N CYS A 35 -8.85 -15.52 42.34
CA CYS A 35 -7.66 -14.71 42.08
C CYS A 35 -6.43 -15.61 42.22
N VAL A 36 -5.71 -15.84 41.11
CA VAL A 36 -4.40 -16.54 41.14
C VAL A 36 -3.33 -15.54 40.72
N LYS A 37 -2.54 -15.11 41.70
CA LYS A 37 -1.23 -14.48 41.47
C LYS A 37 -0.25 -15.57 41.04
N MET A 38 0.41 -15.43 39.90
CA MET A 38 1.64 -16.16 39.60
C MET A 38 2.82 -15.21 39.55
N LYS A 39 3.85 -15.56 40.32
CA LYS A 39 5.15 -14.89 40.42
C LYS A 39 5.97 -15.13 39.16
N ALA A 40 6.82 -14.16 38.84
CA ALA A 40 7.91 -14.29 37.87
C ALA A 40 8.91 -15.36 38.30
N ALA A 41 9.28 -16.26 37.39
CA ALA A 41 10.46 -17.11 37.49
C ALA A 41 10.98 -17.46 36.07
N ASP A 42 12.25 -17.12 35.86
CA ASP A 42 13.24 -17.66 34.92
C ASP A 42 12.90 -17.81 33.44
N MET A 43 13.42 -16.83 32.68
CA MET A 43 13.81 -17.00 31.28
C MET A 43 15.04 -17.92 31.23
N ASN A 44 14.87 -19.12 30.67
CA ASN A 44 16.01 -19.88 30.17
C ASN A 44 15.80 -20.32 28.71
N THR A 45 16.86 -20.07 27.94
CA THR A 45 17.07 -20.31 26.52
C THR A 45 16.41 -21.57 25.95
N ARG A 46 15.55 -21.41 24.92
CA ARG A 46 15.18 -22.50 24.02
C ARG A 46 15.54 -22.12 22.57
N LYS A 47 16.52 -22.85 22.05
CA LYS A 47 16.89 -22.89 20.62
C LYS A 47 15.64 -23.23 19.80
N ILE A 48 15.36 -22.44 18.78
CA ILE A 48 14.29 -22.73 17.81
C ILE A 48 14.78 -23.88 16.93
N HIS A 49 14.16 -25.05 17.08
CA HIS A 49 14.37 -26.21 16.21
C HIS A 49 13.24 -26.22 15.17
N VAL A 50 13.59 -25.93 13.91
CA VAL A 50 12.66 -26.08 12.79
C VAL A 50 12.59 -27.58 12.49
N THR A 51 11.42 -28.19 12.70
CA THR A 51 11.19 -29.61 12.39
C THR A 51 10.65 -29.71 10.96
N PRO A 52 11.17 -30.59 10.09
CA PRO A 52 10.59 -30.77 8.76
C PRO A 52 9.24 -31.45 8.88
N LEU A 53 8.25 -30.97 8.11
CA LEU A 53 6.95 -31.62 7.95
C LEU A 53 7.17 -33.02 7.37
N ARG A 54 6.87 -34.04 8.20
CA ARG A 54 6.92 -35.45 7.84
C ARG A 54 5.67 -35.80 7.05
N GLU A 55 5.83 -36.20 5.78
CA GLU A 55 4.75 -36.82 5.00
C GLU A 55 4.22 -38.06 5.74
N LYS A 56 2.94 -38.05 6.12
CA LYS A 56 2.21 -39.25 6.50
C LYS A 56 1.39 -39.72 5.30
N ARG A 57 1.79 -40.87 4.75
CA ARG A 57 0.97 -41.66 3.84
C ARG A 57 -0.18 -42.33 4.59
N SER A 58 -1.31 -42.37 3.88
CA SER A 58 -2.48 -43.26 3.96
C SER A 58 -3.34 -43.29 5.22
N GLY A 59 -4.60 -42.87 5.03
CA GLY A 59 -5.75 -43.18 5.88
C GLY A 59 -6.97 -42.45 5.34
N GLY A 60 -7.80 -43.14 4.56
CA GLY A 60 -9.02 -42.58 3.96
C GLY A 60 -10.00 -42.09 5.01
N GLY A 61 -10.41 -40.85 4.87
CA GLY A 61 -11.44 -40.18 5.64
C GLY A 61 -11.55 -38.78 5.05
N GLU A 62 -12.74 -38.42 4.56
CA GLU A 62 -13.03 -37.10 4.01
C GLU A 62 -12.59 -36.03 5.01
N ALA A 63 -11.43 -35.43 4.73
CA ALA A 63 -11.00 -34.23 5.42
C ALA A 63 -11.80 -33.09 4.80
N GLU A 64 -12.81 -32.62 5.52
CA GLU A 64 -13.41 -31.31 5.28
C GLU A 64 -12.28 -30.31 5.01
N ALA A 65 -12.25 -29.82 3.78
CA ALA A 65 -11.37 -28.75 3.39
C ALA A 65 -11.67 -27.57 4.30
N ASN A 66 -10.73 -27.23 5.18
CA ASN A 66 -10.78 -26.01 5.96
C ASN A 66 -10.47 -24.85 5.01
N GLY A 67 -11.42 -24.55 4.12
CA GLY A 67 -11.38 -23.55 3.06
C GLY A 67 -11.56 -22.14 3.61
N GLY A 68 -10.61 -21.71 4.44
CA GLY A 68 -10.64 -20.40 5.09
C GLY A 68 -10.07 -19.29 4.20
N TYR A 69 -10.95 -18.51 3.57
CA TYR A 69 -10.77 -17.06 3.27
C TYR A 69 -9.46 -16.56 2.63
N LEU A 70 -8.76 -17.35 1.82
CA LEU A 70 -7.58 -16.84 1.11
C LEU A 70 -7.72 -17.11 -0.39
N LEU A 71 -8.20 -16.09 -1.13
CA LEU A 71 -8.10 -16.00 -2.59
C LEU A 71 -6.65 -15.80 -3.08
N GLY A 72 -5.66 -15.96 -2.19
CA GLY A 72 -4.25 -15.81 -2.50
C GLY A 72 -3.32 -16.67 -1.64
N GLY A 73 -2.15 -16.97 -2.17
CA GLY A 73 -1.16 -17.85 -1.55
C GLY A 73 0.21 -17.71 -2.21
N PHE A 74 1.21 -18.42 -1.67
CA PHE A 74 2.52 -18.47 -2.29
C PHE A 74 2.51 -19.35 -3.54
N VAL A 75 3.15 -18.87 -4.61
CA VAL A 75 3.31 -19.64 -5.84
C VAL A 75 4.26 -20.81 -5.59
N ALA A 76 3.87 -22.03 -5.97
CA ALA A 76 4.64 -23.24 -5.66
C ALA A 76 6.05 -23.22 -6.26
N GLU A 77 6.18 -22.73 -7.50
CA GLU A 77 7.44 -22.63 -8.24
C GLU A 77 8.35 -21.52 -7.67
N ASP A 78 7.74 -20.40 -7.25
CA ASP A 78 8.41 -19.23 -6.68
C ASP A 78 7.93 -19.01 -5.24
N ARG A 79 8.41 -19.83 -4.29
CA ARG A 79 7.91 -19.94 -2.89
C ARG A 79 7.79 -18.64 -2.08
N PHE A 80 8.34 -17.52 -2.55
CA PHE A 80 8.28 -16.22 -1.89
C PHE A 80 7.49 -15.16 -2.67
N VAL A 81 6.97 -15.51 -3.86
CA VAL A 81 5.96 -14.72 -4.59
C VAL A 81 4.61 -15.06 -4.00
N TYR A 82 3.91 -14.04 -3.51
CA TYR A 82 2.51 -14.16 -3.13
C TYR A 82 1.63 -13.70 -4.28
N ARG A 83 0.59 -14.47 -4.55
CA ARG A 83 -0.36 -14.28 -5.63
C ARG A 83 -1.76 -14.19 -5.07
N GLN A 84 -2.56 -13.25 -5.54
CA GLN A 84 -3.96 -13.14 -5.18
C GLN A 84 -4.82 -12.75 -6.39
N THR A 85 -6.00 -13.35 -6.47
CA THR A 85 -6.96 -13.09 -7.55
C THR A 85 -8.00 -12.07 -7.11
N PHE A 86 -8.32 -11.12 -8.00
CA PHE A 86 -9.35 -10.11 -7.78
C PHE A 86 -10.28 -10.02 -8.98
N VAL A 87 -11.57 -9.81 -8.72
CA VAL A 87 -12.53 -9.39 -9.74
C VAL A 87 -12.65 -7.88 -9.66
N ILE A 88 -12.50 -7.18 -10.79
CA ILE A 88 -12.68 -5.73 -10.86
C ILE A 88 -14.16 -5.39 -10.68
N ARG A 89 -14.47 -4.65 -9.63
CA ARG A 89 -15.83 -4.31 -9.22
C ARG A 89 -16.31 -3.06 -9.95
N SER A 90 -17.63 -2.87 -10.00
CA SER A 90 -18.24 -1.77 -10.77
C SER A 90 -17.79 -0.38 -10.27
N TYR A 91 -17.67 -0.19 -8.96
CA TYR A 91 -17.24 1.08 -8.36
C TYR A 91 -15.72 1.30 -8.42
N GLU A 92 -14.96 0.32 -8.93
CA GLU A 92 -13.51 0.39 -9.10
C GLU A 92 -13.14 0.91 -10.50
N THR A 93 -14.12 1.13 -11.36
CA THR A 93 -13.93 1.67 -12.71
C THR A 93 -14.31 3.15 -12.80
N GLY A 94 -13.57 3.90 -13.62
CA GLY A 94 -13.88 5.29 -13.96
C GLY A 94 -14.95 5.41 -15.05
N PRO A 95 -15.29 6.66 -15.45
CA PRO A 95 -16.30 6.93 -16.48
C PRO A 95 -16.00 6.29 -17.84
N ASP A 96 -14.73 6.00 -18.13
CA ASP A 96 -14.29 5.34 -19.36
C ASP A 96 -14.41 3.80 -19.34
N LYS A 97 -14.98 3.25 -18.25
CA LYS A 97 -15.22 1.83 -17.96
C LYS A 97 -13.94 1.02 -17.71
N THR A 98 -12.87 1.70 -17.30
CA THR A 98 -11.59 1.07 -16.97
C THR A 98 -11.24 1.25 -15.50
N ALA A 99 -10.48 0.33 -14.92
CA ALA A 99 -10.02 0.40 -13.54
C ALA A 99 -9.22 1.69 -13.32
N THR A 100 -9.51 2.42 -12.24
CA THR A 100 -8.79 3.66 -11.95
C THR A 100 -7.36 3.38 -11.47
N MET A 101 -6.48 4.37 -11.58
CA MET A 101 -5.13 4.26 -11.00
C MET A 101 -5.19 4.03 -9.48
N GLU A 102 -6.17 4.63 -8.80
CA GLU A 102 -6.42 4.39 -7.38
C GLU A 102 -6.83 2.94 -7.12
N THR A 103 -7.65 2.34 -7.98
CA THR A 103 -8.01 0.91 -7.91
C THR A 103 -6.77 0.03 -8.00
N LEU A 104 -5.94 0.22 -9.02
CA LEU A 104 -4.71 -0.58 -9.18
C LEU A 104 -3.85 -0.47 -7.92
N MET A 105 -3.69 0.74 -7.39
CA MET A 105 -2.95 0.98 -6.15
C MET A 105 -3.54 0.31 -4.91
N ASN A 106 -4.88 0.24 -4.81
CA ASN A 106 -5.54 -0.54 -3.75
C ASN A 106 -5.20 -2.04 -3.86
N LEU A 107 -5.21 -2.61 -5.07
CA LEU A 107 -4.82 -4.01 -5.29
C LEU A 107 -3.36 -4.27 -4.88
N LEU A 108 -2.45 -3.36 -5.25
CA LEU A 108 -1.03 -3.47 -4.87
C LEU A 108 -0.83 -3.41 -3.35
N GLN A 109 -1.55 -2.51 -2.68
CA GLN A 109 -1.49 -2.35 -1.23
C GLN A 109 -2.03 -3.58 -0.50
N GLU A 110 -3.20 -4.08 -0.91
CA GLU A 110 -3.83 -5.27 -0.32
C GLU A 110 -2.93 -6.50 -0.45
N THR A 111 -2.40 -6.76 -1.66
CA THR A 111 -1.49 -7.88 -1.88
C THR A 111 -0.18 -7.78 -1.11
N ALA A 112 0.35 -6.57 -0.92
CA ALA A 112 1.55 -6.36 -0.10
C ALA A 112 1.31 -6.72 1.38
N LEU A 113 0.14 -6.37 1.93
CA LEU A 113 -0.22 -6.70 3.30
C LEU A 113 -0.46 -8.19 3.47
N ASN A 114 -1.14 -8.82 2.52
CA ASN A 114 -1.41 -10.26 2.54
C ASN A 114 -0.14 -11.08 2.35
N HIS A 115 0.81 -10.63 1.53
CA HIS A 115 2.14 -11.25 1.41
C HIS A 115 2.88 -11.30 2.74
N VAL A 116 2.99 -10.16 3.45
CA VAL A 116 3.71 -10.08 4.72
C VAL A 116 3.00 -10.90 5.81
N SER A 117 1.66 -10.87 5.82
CA SER A 117 0.86 -11.64 6.76
C SER A 117 1.03 -13.14 6.53
N SER A 118 0.97 -13.59 5.27
CA SER A 118 1.16 -15.00 4.90
C SER A 118 2.60 -15.48 5.13
N ALA A 119 3.59 -14.60 5.01
CA ALA A 119 4.99 -14.88 5.30
C ALA A 119 5.28 -15.09 6.80
N GLY A 120 4.34 -14.76 7.70
CA GLY A 120 4.53 -14.86 9.14
C GLY A 120 5.49 -13.82 9.72
N VAL A 121 5.86 -12.81 8.93
CA VAL A 121 6.73 -11.69 9.37
C VAL A 121 5.92 -10.45 9.75
N ALA A 122 4.60 -10.46 9.54
CA ALA A 122 3.70 -9.47 10.14
C ALA A 122 3.68 -9.66 11.66
N GLY A 123 4.23 -8.69 12.40
CA GLY A 123 4.09 -8.62 13.84
C GLY A 123 2.67 -8.16 14.24
N ASN A 124 2.59 -7.06 14.96
CA ASN A 124 1.34 -6.47 15.48
C ASN A 124 0.49 -5.71 14.44
N GLY A 125 0.68 -5.95 13.13
CA GLY A 125 -0.07 -5.34 12.04
C GLY A 125 0.78 -4.94 10.82
N PHE A 126 0.11 -4.37 9.80
CA PHE A 126 0.60 -3.71 8.58
C PHE A 126 2.13 -3.75 8.27
N GLY A 127 2.71 -4.96 8.13
CA GLY A 127 4.05 -5.12 7.58
C GLY A 127 5.25 -4.97 8.53
N ALA A 128 5.07 -4.61 9.80
CA ALA A 128 6.20 -4.44 10.72
C ALA A 128 6.61 -5.75 11.38
N THR A 129 7.89 -6.09 11.27
CA THR A 129 8.44 -7.29 11.89
C THR A 129 8.63 -7.13 13.39
N ARG A 130 8.90 -8.24 14.09
CA ARG A 130 9.13 -8.22 15.54
C ARG A 130 10.30 -7.32 15.91
N GLU A 131 11.44 -7.45 15.23
CA GLU A 131 12.63 -6.64 15.54
C GLU A 131 12.44 -5.16 15.21
N MET A 132 11.59 -4.84 14.21
CA MET A 132 11.17 -3.47 13.93
C MET A 132 10.34 -2.89 15.08
N SER A 133 9.32 -3.63 15.54
CA SER A 133 8.43 -3.16 16.61
C SER A 133 9.19 -2.88 17.91
N ILE A 134 10.15 -3.74 18.28
CA ILE A 134 11.00 -3.53 19.47
C ILE A 134 11.86 -2.25 19.35
N ARG A 135 12.26 -1.88 18.12
CA ARG A 135 13.07 -0.69 17.82
C ARG A 135 12.24 0.53 17.42
N LYS A 136 10.91 0.44 17.51
CA LYS A 136 9.97 1.51 17.12
C LYS A 136 10.14 1.93 15.65
N LEU A 137 10.50 0.97 14.79
CA LEU A 137 10.69 1.18 13.36
C LEU A 137 9.40 0.87 12.59
N ILE A 138 9.19 1.63 11.53
CA ILE A 138 8.07 1.52 10.60
C ILE A 138 8.60 1.55 9.17
N TRP A 139 7.94 0.79 8.30
CA TRP A 139 8.16 0.91 6.87
C TRP A 139 7.44 2.15 6.36
N VAL A 140 8.17 2.95 5.58
CA VAL A 140 7.59 4.08 4.86
C VAL A 140 7.98 4.00 3.39
N VAL A 141 7.00 4.13 2.52
CA VAL A 141 7.22 4.19 1.07
C VAL A 141 7.82 5.54 0.71
N THR A 142 8.87 5.53 -0.13
CA THR A 142 9.55 6.74 -0.59
C THR A 142 9.38 6.96 -2.07
N ARG A 143 9.24 5.88 -2.84
CA ARG A 143 9.00 5.91 -4.28
C ARG A 143 8.09 4.77 -4.68
N ILE A 144 7.21 5.01 -5.65
CA ILE A 144 6.50 3.96 -6.37
C ILE A 144 6.43 4.33 -7.85
N GLN A 145 6.59 3.35 -8.72
CA GLN A 145 6.35 3.46 -10.15
C GLN A 145 5.35 2.38 -10.55
N LEU A 146 4.29 2.76 -11.25
CA LEU A 146 3.28 1.87 -11.81
C LEU A 146 3.22 2.11 -13.33
N GLN A 147 3.35 1.02 -14.09
CA GLN A 147 3.21 0.97 -15.54
C GLN A 147 1.97 0.16 -15.89
N VAL A 148 1.14 0.70 -16.78
CA VAL A 148 -0.10 0.08 -17.24
C VAL A 148 -0.03 -0.07 -18.75
N ASP A 149 0.02 -1.31 -19.21
CA ASP A 149 0.01 -1.66 -20.63
C ASP A 149 -1.44 -1.70 -21.13
N VAL A 150 -2.33 -2.30 -20.34
CA VAL A 150 -3.77 -2.44 -20.62
C VAL A 150 -4.53 -2.29 -19.32
N TYR A 151 -5.59 -1.48 -19.33
CA TYR A 151 -6.49 -1.38 -18.18
C TYR A 151 -7.55 -2.47 -18.20
N SER A 152 -7.82 -3.07 -17.04
CA SER A 152 -8.96 -3.96 -16.85
C SER A 152 -10.28 -3.19 -16.79
N SER A 153 -11.35 -3.82 -17.23
CA SER A 153 -12.73 -3.33 -17.15
C SER A 153 -13.51 -4.04 -16.05
N TRP A 154 -14.71 -3.54 -15.77
CA TRP A 154 -15.62 -4.16 -14.81
C TRP A 154 -15.93 -5.61 -15.21
N GLY A 155 -15.80 -6.53 -14.24
CA GLY A 155 -16.03 -7.96 -14.43
C GLY A 155 -14.76 -8.73 -14.83
N ASP A 156 -13.70 -8.05 -15.26
CA ASP A 156 -12.42 -8.70 -15.53
C ASP A 156 -11.85 -9.29 -14.24
N VAL A 157 -11.13 -10.40 -14.40
CA VAL A 157 -10.44 -11.08 -13.31
C VAL A 157 -8.94 -10.88 -13.51
N VAL A 158 -8.26 -10.43 -12.46
CA VAL A 158 -6.82 -10.18 -12.47
C VAL A 158 -6.10 -10.98 -11.39
N GLU A 159 -4.91 -11.44 -11.72
CA GLU A 159 -3.97 -12.07 -10.79
C GLU A 159 -2.84 -11.10 -10.47
N VAL A 160 -2.65 -10.81 -9.19
CA VAL A 160 -1.63 -9.88 -8.71
C VAL A 160 -0.55 -10.67 -7.96
N ASP A 161 0.64 -10.70 -8.54
CA ASP A 161 1.85 -11.23 -7.90
C ASP A 161 2.59 -10.10 -7.18
N THR A 162 3.14 -10.39 -6.01
CA THR A 162 4.08 -9.50 -5.32
C THR A 162 5.22 -10.27 -4.66
N TRP A 163 6.39 -9.64 -4.64
CA TRP A 163 7.56 -10.11 -3.91
C TRP A 163 8.42 -8.94 -3.46
N VAL A 164 9.44 -9.24 -2.65
CA VAL A 164 10.37 -8.24 -2.11
C VAL A 164 11.80 -8.59 -2.45
N ASP A 165 12.66 -7.58 -2.40
CA ASP A 165 14.10 -7.72 -2.57
C ASP A 165 14.82 -6.53 -1.90
N ALA A 166 16.15 -6.55 -1.87
CA ALA A 166 16.93 -5.41 -1.40
C ALA A 166 16.82 -4.21 -2.36
N ALA A 167 16.72 -3.00 -1.78
CA ALA A 167 16.96 -1.73 -2.48
C ALA A 167 18.18 -1.03 -1.88
N GLY A 168 19.36 -1.34 -2.43
CA GLY A 168 20.63 -0.87 -1.88
C GLY A 168 20.86 -1.37 -0.44
N LYS A 169 21.60 -0.59 0.37
CA LYS A 169 21.96 -1.00 1.74
C LYS A 169 20.83 -0.83 2.77
N ASN A 170 19.97 0.18 2.60
CA ASN A 170 19.02 0.63 3.63
C ASN A 170 17.56 0.65 3.17
N GLY A 171 17.26 0.11 2.00
CA GLY A 171 15.90 0.03 1.47
C GLY A 171 15.48 -1.40 1.18
N MET A 172 14.17 -1.58 1.10
CA MET A 172 13.53 -2.77 0.56
C MET A 172 12.79 -2.36 -0.71
N ARG A 173 12.97 -3.14 -1.78
CA ARG A 173 12.17 -3.04 -3.00
C ARG A 173 11.00 -4.00 -2.86
N ARG A 174 9.82 -3.55 -3.28
CA ARG A 174 8.67 -4.44 -3.50
C ARG A 174 8.22 -4.28 -4.94
N ASP A 175 8.03 -5.40 -5.60
CA ASP A 175 7.65 -5.48 -7.00
C ASP A 175 6.28 -6.16 -7.13
N TRP A 176 5.59 -5.83 -8.22
CA TRP A 176 4.33 -6.44 -8.58
C TRP A 176 4.20 -6.68 -10.07
N ILE A 177 3.49 -7.75 -10.42
CA ILE A 177 2.97 -8.00 -11.76
C ILE A 177 1.47 -8.23 -11.64
N ILE A 178 0.68 -7.54 -12.46
CA ILE A 178 -0.74 -7.79 -12.64
C ILE A 178 -0.93 -8.49 -13.98
N ARG A 179 -1.59 -9.65 -13.97
CA ARG A 179 -1.98 -10.38 -15.17
C ARG A 179 -3.48 -10.41 -15.34
N ASP A 180 -3.93 -10.34 -16.58
CA ASP A 180 -5.28 -10.76 -16.94
C ASP A 180 -5.39 -12.28 -16.72
N TYR A 181 -6.40 -12.72 -15.98
CA TYR A 181 -6.56 -14.11 -15.55
C TYR A 181 -6.77 -15.07 -16.72
N ASN A 182 -7.54 -14.64 -17.73
CA ASN A 182 -7.95 -15.51 -18.84
C ASN A 182 -6.82 -15.69 -19.86
N THR A 183 -6.11 -14.61 -20.18
CA THR A 183 -5.06 -14.60 -21.21
C THR A 183 -3.67 -14.82 -20.65
N ASN A 184 -3.50 -14.75 -19.31
CA ASN A 184 -2.23 -14.77 -18.60
C ASN A 184 -1.23 -13.70 -19.07
N LYS A 185 -1.70 -12.67 -19.79
CA LYS A 185 -0.86 -11.56 -20.24
C LYS A 185 -0.61 -10.61 -19.09
N ILE A 186 0.62 -10.11 -18.98
CA ILE A 186 0.95 -9.02 -18.06
C ILE A 186 0.30 -7.75 -18.59
N ILE A 187 -0.54 -7.12 -17.77
CA ILE A 187 -1.26 -5.91 -18.11
C ILE A 187 -0.77 -4.69 -17.31
N SER A 188 -0.10 -4.92 -16.18
CA SER A 188 0.53 -3.86 -15.41
C SER A 188 1.74 -4.37 -14.62
N ARG A 189 2.68 -3.48 -14.34
CA ARG A 189 3.86 -3.75 -13.52
C ARG A 189 4.06 -2.60 -12.54
N ALA A 190 4.49 -2.92 -11.32
CA ALA A 190 4.84 -1.88 -10.37
C ALA A 190 6.09 -2.22 -9.59
N THR A 191 6.76 -1.19 -9.09
CA THR A 191 7.86 -1.34 -8.16
C THR A 191 7.88 -0.18 -7.18
N SER A 192 8.27 -0.43 -5.95
CA SER A 192 8.32 0.57 -4.88
C SER A 192 9.54 0.41 -4.00
N THR A 193 9.97 1.53 -3.42
CA THR A 193 11.09 1.59 -2.48
C THR A 193 10.58 1.97 -1.11
N TRP A 194 10.97 1.19 -0.11
CA TRP A 194 10.62 1.35 1.29
C TRP A 194 11.86 1.55 2.12
N VAL A 195 11.78 2.41 3.13
CA VAL A 195 12.86 2.63 4.09
C VAL A 195 12.32 2.52 5.51
N ASN A 196 13.21 2.22 6.45
CA ASN A 196 12.87 2.26 7.86
C ASN A 196 12.86 3.70 8.36
N MET A 197 11.85 4.04 9.14
CA MET A 197 11.77 5.28 9.89
C MET A 197 11.50 4.96 11.36
N ASN A 198 12.10 5.72 12.27
CA ASN A 198 11.73 5.63 13.68
C ASN A 198 10.44 6.43 13.92
N ARG A 199 9.41 5.79 14.48
CA ARG A 199 8.07 6.38 14.61
C ARG A 199 8.00 7.55 15.58
N GLU A 200 8.88 7.59 16.59
CA GLU A 200 8.90 8.67 17.59
C GLU A 200 9.68 9.88 17.09
N THR A 201 10.91 9.66 16.61
CA THR A 201 11.79 10.75 16.15
C THR A 201 11.47 11.23 14.74
N ARG A 202 10.69 10.44 13.98
CA ARG A 202 10.36 10.69 12.56
C ARG A 202 11.58 10.79 11.64
N LYS A 203 12.72 10.21 12.06
CA LYS A 203 13.97 10.16 11.30
C LYS A 203 14.10 8.84 10.56
N VAL A 204 14.61 8.90 9.32
CA VAL A 204 15.00 7.71 8.55
C VAL A 204 16.11 6.97 9.29
N SER A 205 15.99 5.66 9.35
CA SER A 205 16.95 4.76 9.98
C SER A 205 17.53 3.80 8.94
N LYS A 206 18.77 3.36 9.17
CA LYS A 206 19.30 2.17 8.49
C LYS A 206 18.46 0.96 8.88
N ILE A 207 18.49 -0.09 8.06
CA ILE A 207 17.88 -1.38 8.40
C ILE A 207 18.82 -2.09 9.38
N PRO A 208 18.42 -2.31 10.65
CA PRO A 208 19.24 -3.06 11.61
C PRO A 208 19.49 -4.50 11.12
N ASP A 209 20.60 -5.09 11.52
CA ASP A 209 20.96 -6.44 11.07
C ASP A 209 19.95 -7.50 11.53
N GLU A 210 19.31 -7.32 12.69
CA GLU A 210 18.28 -8.23 13.15
C GLU A 210 17.02 -8.17 12.26
N VAL A 211 16.60 -6.96 11.87
CA VAL A 211 15.49 -6.78 10.92
C VAL A 211 15.87 -7.36 9.55
N ARG A 212 17.11 -7.17 9.11
CA ARG A 212 17.60 -7.73 7.84
C ARG A 212 17.50 -9.25 7.83
N LYS A 213 17.84 -9.92 8.94
CA LYS A 213 17.74 -11.38 9.07
C LYS A 213 16.31 -11.89 8.98
N GLU A 214 15.31 -11.11 9.39
CA GLU A 214 13.89 -11.47 9.25
C GLU A 214 13.39 -11.36 7.80
N ILE A 215 13.87 -10.40 7.02
CA ILE A 215 13.35 -10.10 5.67
C ILE A 215 14.16 -10.73 4.53
N GLN A 216 15.48 -10.89 4.70
CA GLN A 216 16.39 -11.40 3.66
C GLN A 216 16.00 -12.79 3.11
N PRO A 217 15.45 -13.73 3.91
CA PRO A 217 14.99 -15.02 3.38
C PRO A 217 13.91 -14.91 2.29
N PHE A 218 13.20 -13.79 2.20
CA PHE A 218 12.13 -13.56 1.23
C PHE A 218 12.61 -12.87 -0.06
N TYR A 219 13.90 -12.56 -0.17
CA TYR A 219 14.46 -11.87 -1.34
C TYR A 219 14.57 -12.81 -2.54
N LEU A 220 14.03 -12.38 -3.68
CA LEU A 220 13.89 -13.22 -4.88
C LEU A 220 14.81 -12.84 -6.06
N ASN A 221 15.64 -11.80 -5.93
CA ASN A 221 16.51 -11.30 -7.01
C ASN A 221 15.79 -11.20 -8.38
N LYS A 222 14.56 -10.70 -8.33
CA LYS A 222 13.64 -10.59 -9.47
C LYS A 222 13.11 -9.16 -9.52
N VAL A 223 13.01 -8.60 -10.71
CA VAL A 223 12.52 -7.24 -10.95
C VAL A 223 11.24 -7.30 -11.78
N ALA A 224 10.22 -6.51 -11.42
CA ALA A 224 9.04 -6.39 -12.27
C ALA A 224 9.29 -5.43 -13.44
N ILE A 225 9.88 -4.27 -13.14
CA ILE A 225 10.25 -3.26 -14.14
C ILE A 225 11.75 -3.37 -14.41
N THR A 226 12.14 -3.54 -15.67
CA THR A 226 13.54 -3.64 -16.07
C THR A 226 14.28 -2.31 -15.85
N PRO A 227 15.60 -2.32 -15.63
CA PRO A 227 16.37 -1.08 -15.42
C PRO A 227 16.22 -0.05 -16.54
N GLN A 228 15.99 -0.48 -17.78
CA GLN A 228 15.77 0.39 -18.94
C GLN A 228 14.43 1.12 -18.88
N ASN A 229 13.41 0.50 -18.29
CA ASN A 229 12.06 1.06 -18.18
C ASN A 229 11.80 1.69 -16.80
N PHE A 230 12.75 1.57 -15.88
CA PHE A 230 12.67 2.18 -14.56
C PHE A 230 12.89 3.69 -14.70
N ASP A 231 11.95 4.49 -14.20
CA ASP A 231 12.10 5.94 -14.20
C ASP A 231 13.19 6.31 -13.19
N THR A 232 14.38 6.64 -13.66
CA THR A 232 15.50 7.13 -12.85
C THR A 232 15.58 8.65 -12.80
N HIS A 233 14.78 9.35 -13.59
CA HIS A 233 14.90 10.79 -13.74
C HIS A 233 14.38 11.49 -12.48
N LYS A 234 15.05 12.58 -12.10
CA LYS A 234 14.64 13.42 -11.00
C LYS A 234 13.32 14.11 -11.36
N ILE A 235 12.31 13.99 -10.50
CA ILE A 235 11.06 14.74 -10.66
C ILE A 235 11.29 16.19 -10.21
N GLU A 236 11.14 17.12 -11.15
CA GLU A 236 11.29 18.55 -10.91
C GLU A 236 10.25 19.05 -9.90
N LYS A 237 10.66 19.96 -9.01
CA LYS A 237 9.71 20.60 -8.09
C LYS A 237 8.99 21.72 -8.83
N LEU A 238 7.66 21.64 -8.91
CA LEU A 238 6.86 22.75 -9.42
C LEU A 238 6.77 23.89 -8.39
N THR A 239 6.73 25.10 -8.92
CA THR A 239 6.34 26.35 -8.24
C THR A 239 5.12 26.96 -8.92
N ASP A 240 4.58 28.01 -8.33
CA ASP A 240 3.44 28.76 -8.85
C ASP A 240 3.71 29.33 -10.25
N GLN A 241 4.98 29.63 -10.55
CA GLN A 241 5.42 30.15 -11.85
C GLN A 241 5.57 29.07 -12.91
N THR A 242 5.89 27.83 -12.52
CA THR A 242 6.12 26.72 -13.46
C THR A 242 4.89 25.85 -13.67
N ALA A 243 3.90 25.92 -12.76
CA ALA A 243 2.67 25.16 -12.85
C ALA A 243 1.74 25.74 -13.91
N HIS A 244 1.23 24.89 -14.81
CA HIS A 244 0.21 25.31 -15.78
C HIS A 244 -1.17 25.40 -15.13
N ARG A 245 -1.44 24.53 -14.14
CA ARG A 245 -2.68 24.49 -13.39
C ARG A 245 -2.43 24.23 -11.92
N ILE A 246 -3.24 24.87 -11.09
CA ILE A 246 -3.25 24.71 -9.64
C ILE A 246 -4.70 24.52 -9.20
N HIS A 247 -4.95 23.48 -8.41
CA HIS A 247 -6.23 23.22 -7.76
C HIS A 247 -6.03 23.27 -6.24
N ASN A 248 -6.76 24.15 -5.56
CA ASN A 248 -6.66 24.39 -4.12
C ASN A 248 -7.88 23.82 -3.38
N GLY A 249 -7.82 23.80 -2.07
CA GLY A 249 -8.90 23.40 -1.18
C GLY A 249 -9.07 21.89 -1.07
N LEU A 250 -8.05 21.10 -1.44
CA LEU A 250 -8.13 19.64 -1.31
C LEU A 250 -8.04 19.27 0.18
N ALA A 251 -9.18 18.89 0.74
CA ALA A 251 -9.32 18.51 2.14
C ALA A 251 -9.47 16.98 2.28
N PRO A 252 -8.62 16.30 3.08
CA PRO A 252 -8.79 14.89 3.38
C PRO A 252 -10.13 14.61 4.06
N ARG A 253 -10.87 13.62 3.57
CA ARG A 253 -12.07 13.13 4.24
C ARG A 253 -11.72 12.05 5.26
N TRP A 254 -12.65 11.76 6.17
CA TRP A 254 -12.50 10.66 7.12
C TRP A 254 -12.17 9.32 6.43
N SER A 255 -12.82 9.04 5.30
CA SER A 255 -12.59 7.82 4.51
C SER A 255 -11.25 7.77 3.77
N ASP A 256 -10.55 8.90 3.68
CA ASP A 256 -9.24 8.99 3.05
C ASP A 256 -8.11 8.66 4.05
N MET A 257 -8.45 8.56 5.34
CA MET A 257 -7.52 8.25 6.42
C MET A 257 -7.31 6.73 6.56
N ASP A 258 -6.06 6.34 6.77
CA ASP A 258 -5.70 5.00 7.17
C ASP A 258 -5.76 4.82 8.70
N ALA A 259 -5.48 3.60 9.14
CA ALA A 259 -5.54 3.22 10.55
C ALA A 259 -4.52 3.95 11.46
N ASN A 260 -3.54 4.69 10.90
CA ASN A 260 -2.61 5.54 11.65
C ASN A 260 -3.12 6.97 11.84
N GLN A 261 -4.26 7.33 11.25
CA GLN A 261 -4.69 8.72 11.14
C GLN A 261 -3.76 9.55 10.22
N HIS A 262 -3.17 8.90 9.21
CA HIS A 262 -2.57 9.58 8.05
C HIS A 262 -3.44 9.35 6.82
N VAL A 263 -3.33 10.23 5.84
CA VAL A 263 -3.95 9.98 4.53
C VAL A 263 -3.34 8.71 3.93
N ASN A 264 -4.19 7.80 3.47
CA ASN A 264 -3.76 6.58 2.80
C ASN A 264 -3.00 6.92 1.50
N ASN A 265 -1.85 6.27 1.28
CA ASN A 265 -0.98 6.55 0.14
C ASN A 265 -1.67 6.42 -1.23
N VAL A 266 -2.71 5.60 -1.34
CA VAL A 266 -3.49 5.44 -2.59
C VAL A 266 -4.21 6.74 -2.97
N LYS A 267 -4.64 7.53 -1.98
CA LYS A 267 -5.45 8.74 -2.21
C LYS A 267 -4.67 9.86 -2.87
N TYR A 268 -3.36 9.86 -2.70
CA TYR A 268 -2.50 10.83 -3.38
C TYR A 268 -2.56 10.70 -4.90
N PHE A 269 -2.79 9.50 -5.45
CA PHE A 269 -2.95 9.33 -6.90
C PHE A 269 -4.15 10.12 -7.41
N GLY A 270 -5.32 9.98 -6.77
CA GLY A 270 -6.51 10.77 -7.11
C GLY A 270 -6.28 12.27 -7.00
N TRP A 271 -5.74 12.74 -5.87
CA TRP A 271 -5.50 14.18 -5.65
C TRP A 271 -4.50 14.81 -6.62
N LEU A 272 -3.51 14.06 -7.10
CA LEU A 272 -2.58 14.55 -8.13
C LEU A 272 -3.31 14.80 -9.47
N LEU A 273 -4.40 14.08 -9.75
CA LEU A 273 -5.18 14.23 -10.98
C LEU A 273 -6.19 15.38 -10.94
N GLU A 274 -6.51 15.93 -9.77
CA GLU A 274 -7.46 17.05 -9.62
C GLU A 274 -7.03 18.34 -10.35
N SER A 275 -5.73 18.51 -10.61
CA SER A 275 -5.21 19.63 -11.40
C SER A 275 -5.00 19.31 -12.88
N VAL A 276 -5.23 18.05 -13.30
CA VAL A 276 -5.11 17.61 -14.69
C VAL A 276 -6.36 18.05 -15.48
N PRO A 277 -6.22 18.65 -16.68
CA PRO A 277 -7.35 19.00 -17.52
C PRO A 277 -8.23 17.80 -17.88
N ILE A 278 -9.55 18.00 -17.89
CA ILE A 278 -10.51 16.93 -18.19
C ILE A 278 -10.29 16.32 -19.58
N ASN A 279 -9.92 17.10 -20.59
CA ASN A 279 -9.62 16.60 -21.93
C ASN A 279 -8.41 15.65 -21.94
N VAL A 280 -7.42 15.84 -21.05
CA VAL A 280 -6.33 14.86 -20.91
C VAL A 280 -6.85 13.55 -20.33
N LEU A 281 -7.73 13.62 -19.32
CA LEU A 281 -8.33 12.43 -18.69
C LEU A 281 -9.27 11.67 -19.66
N GLU A 282 -10.01 12.41 -20.49
CA GLU A 282 -10.96 11.85 -21.45
C GLU A 282 -10.26 11.29 -22.68
N ASP A 283 -9.27 11.99 -23.23
CA ASP A 283 -8.66 11.67 -24.53
C ASP A 283 -7.41 10.77 -24.41
N TYR A 284 -6.77 10.67 -23.24
CA TYR A 284 -5.52 9.92 -23.08
C TYR A 284 -5.63 8.82 -22.02
N ASN A 285 -4.90 7.72 -22.23
CA ASN A 285 -4.66 6.68 -21.23
C ASN A 285 -3.33 6.97 -20.52
N MET A 286 -3.32 6.98 -19.18
CA MET A 286 -2.08 7.04 -18.43
C MET A 286 -1.36 5.70 -18.51
N THR A 287 -0.15 5.67 -19.07
CA THR A 287 0.64 4.43 -19.25
C THR A 287 1.69 4.24 -18.17
N SER A 288 2.10 5.31 -17.49
CA SER A 288 3.03 5.23 -16.36
C SER A 288 2.78 6.36 -15.37
N MET A 289 2.93 6.06 -14.08
CA MET A 289 2.97 7.06 -13.02
C MET A 289 4.06 6.73 -12.00
N THR A 290 4.92 7.71 -11.74
CA THR A 290 5.99 7.63 -10.74
C THR A 290 5.75 8.66 -9.65
N LEU A 291 5.71 8.25 -8.39
CA LEU A 291 5.55 9.14 -7.23
C LEU A 291 6.80 9.09 -6.34
N GLU A 292 7.17 10.25 -5.79
CA GLU A 292 8.13 10.42 -4.71
C GLU A 292 7.44 11.02 -3.48
N TYR A 293 7.31 10.21 -2.43
CA TYR A 293 6.70 10.64 -1.18
C TYR A 293 7.70 11.41 -0.33
N ARG A 294 7.31 12.60 0.13
CA ARG A 294 8.16 13.50 0.94
C ARG A 294 7.63 13.62 2.35
N ARG A 295 6.34 13.89 2.53
CA ARG A 295 5.73 14.18 3.82
C ARG A 295 4.37 13.48 3.97
N GLU A 296 3.96 13.23 5.22
CA GLU A 296 2.61 12.73 5.55
C GLU A 296 1.60 13.87 5.54
N CYS A 297 0.35 13.53 5.26
CA CYS A 297 -0.80 14.43 5.41
C CYS A 297 -1.73 13.91 6.51
N ARG A 298 -2.29 14.82 7.32
CA ARG A 298 -3.31 14.54 8.33
C ARG A 298 -4.64 15.18 7.94
N GLN A 299 -5.71 14.76 8.61
CA GLN A 299 -7.07 15.19 8.28
C GLN A 299 -7.28 16.73 8.28
N SER A 300 -6.55 17.47 9.11
CA SER A 300 -6.67 18.93 9.20
C SER A 300 -5.90 19.71 8.14
N ASN A 301 -5.13 19.03 7.28
CA ASN A 301 -4.28 19.71 6.31
C ASN A 301 -5.05 19.97 5.00
N LEU A 302 -5.02 21.21 4.54
CA LEU A 302 -5.47 21.57 3.20
C LEU A 302 -4.31 21.49 2.21
N LEU A 303 -4.60 21.06 0.99
CA LEU A 303 -3.62 20.73 -0.02
C LEU A 303 -3.89 21.44 -1.35
N GLU A 304 -2.80 21.70 -2.07
CA GLU A 304 -2.82 22.16 -3.46
C GLU A 304 -2.26 21.07 -4.36
N SER A 305 -2.97 20.80 -5.45
CA SER A 305 -2.53 19.95 -6.56
C SER A 305 -2.07 20.84 -7.70
N LEU A 306 -0.83 20.64 -8.16
CA LEU A 306 -0.22 21.41 -9.23
C LEU A 306 0.16 20.44 -10.36
N THR A 307 -0.10 20.85 -11.61
CA THR A 307 0.28 20.09 -12.81
C THR A 307 0.92 21.01 -13.86
N THR A 308 1.99 20.52 -14.47
CA THR A 308 2.64 21.07 -15.66
C THR A 308 2.64 20.00 -16.74
N ILE A 309 2.25 20.40 -17.95
CA ILE A 309 2.11 19.49 -19.09
C ILE A 309 3.22 19.80 -20.09
N LYS A 310 4.00 18.79 -20.46
CA LYS A 310 5.00 18.85 -21.51
C LYS A 310 4.52 17.98 -22.68
N VAL A 311 4.34 18.61 -23.84
CA VAL A 311 4.10 17.89 -25.10
C VAL A 311 5.46 17.58 -25.70
N ASN A 312 5.71 16.32 -26.04
CA ASN A 312 6.99 15.91 -26.62
C ASN A 312 7.05 16.31 -28.11
N GLY A 313 7.35 17.59 -28.37
CA GLY A 313 7.55 18.10 -29.74
C GLY A 313 6.30 17.99 -30.63
N GLU A 314 6.50 17.61 -31.90
CA GLU A 314 5.42 17.40 -32.89
C GLU A 314 4.55 16.15 -32.62
N ASP A 315 4.94 15.30 -31.67
CA ASP A 315 4.19 14.08 -31.35
C ASP A 315 3.08 14.37 -30.33
N THR A 316 1.89 14.67 -30.85
CA THR A 316 0.67 14.85 -30.05
C THR A 316 0.13 13.52 -29.48
N GLN A 317 0.72 12.37 -29.82
CA GLN A 317 0.26 11.08 -29.30
C GLN A 317 0.74 10.79 -27.89
N MET A 318 1.81 11.45 -27.42
CA MET A 318 2.37 11.26 -26.10
C MET A 318 2.47 12.57 -25.31
N LEU A 319 2.08 12.48 -24.04
CA LEU A 319 2.07 13.61 -23.11
C LEU A 319 2.81 13.22 -21.84
N GLU A 320 3.64 14.12 -21.32
CA GLU A 320 4.22 13.98 -20.00
C GLU A 320 3.66 15.06 -19.07
N CYS A 321 3.22 14.66 -17.88
CA CYS A 321 2.81 15.60 -16.83
C CYS A 321 3.78 15.49 -15.64
N THR A 322 4.25 16.64 -15.17
CA THR A 322 4.86 16.76 -13.83
C THR A 322 3.79 17.22 -12.86
N HIS A 323 3.76 16.64 -11.66
CA HIS A 323 2.79 16.98 -10.63
C HIS A 323 3.46 17.27 -9.29
N LEU A 324 2.83 18.14 -8.51
CA LEU A 324 3.17 18.38 -7.11
C LEU A 324 1.89 18.45 -6.28
N LEU A 325 1.83 17.67 -5.22
CA LEU A 325 0.90 17.86 -4.12
C LEU A 325 1.67 18.50 -2.96
N ARG A 326 1.19 19.62 -2.45
CA ARG A 326 1.82 20.36 -1.34
C ARG A 326 0.79 20.89 -0.34
N MET A 327 1.23 21.22 0.86
CA MET A 327 0.41 21.90 1.85
C MET A 327 0.04 23.31 1.39
N GLU A 328 -1.19 23.75 1.68
CA GLU A 328 -1.60 25.14 1.42
C GLU A 328 -0.88 26.15 2.33
N GLU A 329 -0.72 25.80 3.61
CA GLU A 329 -0.23 26.68 4.68
C GLU A 329 1.26 27.03 4.51
N ASP A 330 2.14 26.02 4.46
CA ASP A 330 3.60 26.19 4.44
C ASP A 330 4.24 25.87 3.09
N LYS A 331 3.43 25.57 2.06
CA LYS A 331 3.86 25.14 0.72
C LYS A 331 4.81 23.94 0.73
N ALA A 332 4.80 23.13 1.80
CA ALA A 332 5.68 21.99 1.89
C ALA A 332 5.23 20.84 0.99
N ASP A 333 6.20 20.27 0.28
CA ASP A 333 5.99 19.14 -0.62
C ASP A 333 5.50 17.90 0.13
N ILE A 334 4.38 17.35 -0.33
CA ILE A 334 3.80 16.11 0.17
C ILE A 334 4.21 14.97 -0.76
N VAL A 335 3.89 15.10 -2.05
CA VAL A 335 4.24 14.15 -3.10
C VAL A 335 4.64 14.90 -4.36
N ARG A 336 5.72 14.46 -5.00
CA ARG A 336 6.03 14.84 -6.39
C ARG A 336 5.72 13.65 -7.27
N ALA A 337 5.16 13.88 -8.44
CA ALA A 337 4.88 12.79 -9.36
C ALA A 337 5.19 13.17 -10.81
N ARG A 338 5.34 12.14 -11.63
CA ARG A 338 5.36 12.25 -13.08
C ARG A 338 4.44 11.21 -13.66
N SER A 339 3.66 11.59 -14.67
CA SER A 339 2.85 10.65 -15.42
C SER A 339 3.11 10.78 -16.91
N VAL A 340 3.02 9.65 -17.61
CA VAL A 340 3.12 9.56 -19.06
C VAL A 340 1.77 9.07 -19.58
N TRP A 341 1.31 9.69 -20.66
CA TRP A 341 0.00 9.44 -21.24
C TRP A 341 0.13 9.19 -22.73
N GLN A 342 -0.77 8.36 -23.25
CA GLN A 342 -0.89 8.05 -24.66
C GLN A 342 -2.31 8.34 -25.14
N LEU A 343 -2.44 9.00 -26.29
CA LEU A 343 -3.73 9.32 -26.90
C LEU A 343 -4.54 8.03 -27.12
N LYS A 344 -5.81 8.04 -26.70
CA LYS A 344 -6.73 6.93 -26.92
C LYS A 344 -6.96 6.78 -28.43
N GLN A 345 -6.80 5.56 -28.92
CA GLN A 345 -7.23 5.22 -30.28
C GLN A 345 -8.75 5.46 -30.37
N PRO A 346 -9.27 6.10 -31.43
CA PRO A 346 -10.70 6.31 -31.58
C PRO A 346 -11.40 4.94 -31.55
N ARG A 347 -12.28 4.74 -30.56
CA ARG A 347 -13.12 3.54 -30.50
C ARG A 347 -13.93 3.53 -31.80
N HIS A 348 -13.64 2.59 -32.70
CA HIS A 348 -14.57 2.27 -33.78
C HIS A 348 -15.83 1.76 -33.09
N ASN A 349 -16.87 2.60 -33.04
CA ASN A 349 -18.18 2.20 -32.57
C ASN A 349 -18.63 1.03 -33.45
N ILE A 350 -18.75 -0.15 -32.85
CA ILE A 350 -19.49 -1.29 -33.42
C ILE A 350 -20.93 -1.15 -32.95
#